data_AF-A0A1G2NYN4-F1
#
_entry.id   AF-A0A1G2NYN4-F1
#
_cell.length_a   1.000
_cell.length_b   1.000
_cell.length_c   1.000
_cell.angle_alpha   90.00
_cell.angle_beta   90.00
_cell.angle_gamma   90.00
#
_symmetry.space_group_name_H-M   'P 1'
#
loop_
_entity.id
_entity.type
_entity.pdbx_description
1 polymer ?
#
loop_
_entity_poly.entity_id
_entity_poly.type
_entity_poly.pdbx_seq_one_letter_code
_entity_poly.pdbx_strand_id
1 'polypeptide(L)'
;MAHLDKPRLHSDFLGDDVEQAYAELFGAKRVGGVGDNGKDIQTGIEDIPHVQIKSSWDYARKFLTESMRRREFIPLCVGEPGSRDEVVESIREFGAWLAKDIPNRDDLLENIRQVRTLIQRTRSEVTRN
;
A
#
# COMPACT_ATOMS: atom_id res chain seq x y z
N MET A 1 14.73 -11.74 -35.71
CA MET A 1 14.22 -10.50 -35.12
C MET A 1 14.55 -10.56 -33.63
N ALA A 2 15.54 -9.77 -33.19
CA ALA A 2 15.97 -9.75 -31.79
C ALA A 2 15.00 -8.88 -30.98
N HIS A 3 14.32 -9.47 -30.00
CA HIS A 3 13.60 -8.71 -28.99
C HIS A 3 14.62 -8.03 -28.08
N LEU A 4 14.56 -6.70 -28.06
CA LEU A 4 15.31 -5.86 -27.13
C LEU A 4 14.86 -6.18 -25.70
N ASP A 5 15.66 -6.96 -24.97
CA ASP A 5 15.61 -7.01 -23.51
C ASP A 5 15.94 -5.61 -22.99
N LYS A 6 14.90 -4.86 -22.62
CA LYS A 6 15.09 -3.64 -21.84
C LYS A 6 15.81 -4.03 -20.54
N PRO A 7 16.86 -3.31 -20.12
CA PRO A 7 17.49 -3.57 -18.84
C PRO A 7 16.43 -3.34 -17.75
N ARG A 8 16.04 -4.41 -17.06
CA ARG A 8 15.18 -4.34 -15.88
C ARG A 8 15.95 -3.52 -14.84
N LEU A 9 15.41 -2.37 -14.46
CA LEU A 9 16.03 -1.50 -13.46
C LEU A 9 16.08 -2.27 -12.14
N HIS A 10 17.21 -2.18 -11.44
CA HIS A 10 17.43 -2.85 -10.14
C HIS A 10 16.33 -2.54 -9.09
N SER A 11 15.58 -1.45 -9.28
CA SER A 11 14.42 -1.05 -8.47
C SER A 11 13.17 -1.90 -8.71
N ASP A 12 13.00 -2.44 -9.91
CA ASP A 12 11.80 -3.23 -10.29
C ASP A 12 11.84 -4.59 -9.60
N PHE A 13 13.04 -5.18 -9.46
CA PHE A 13 13.27 -6.39 -8.67
C PHE A 13 12.92 -6.18 -7.19
N LEU A 14 13.34 -5.05 -6.59
CA LEU A 14 12.99 -4.74 -5.20
C LEU A 14 11.48 -4.54 -5.00
N GLY A 15 10.77 -4.01 -5.99
CA GLY A 15 9.31 -3.90 -5.96
C GLY A 15 8.62 -5.26 -6.01
N ASP A 16 9.02 -6.09 -6.99
CA ASP A 16 8.47 -7.43 -7.18
C ASP A 16 8.72 -8.37 -5.99
N ASP A 17 9.91 -8.29 -5.40
CA ASP A 17 10.30 -9.11 -4.24
C ASP A 17 9.51 -8.70 -2.98
N VAL A 18 9.29 -7.40 -2.76
CA VAL A 18 8.48 -6.91 -1.64
C VAL A 18 7.02 -7.29 -1.82
N GLU A 19 6.45 -7.14 -3.02
CA GLU A 19 5.08 -7.60 -3.32
C GLU A 19 4.91 -9.10 -3.07
N GLN A 20 5.89 -9.91 -3.50
CA GLN A 20 5.88 -11.35 -3.27
C GLN A 20 5.92 -11.69 -1.77
N ALA A 21 6.75 -10.99 -0.99
CA ALA A 21 6.82 -11.18 0.45
C ALA A 21 5.48 -10.88 1.15
N TYR A 22 4.75 -9.85 0.72
CA TYR A 22 3.40 -9.58 1.23
C TYR A 22 2.36 -10.58 0.73
N ALA A 23 2.46 -11.06 -0.51
CA ALA A 23 1.59 -12.10 -1.02
C ALA A 23 1.69 -13.38 -0.15
N GLU A 24 2.91 -13.78 0.19
CA GLU A 24 3.19 -14.89 1.10
C GLU A 24 2.68 -14.63 2.51
N LEU A 25 2.94 -13.43 3.07
CA LEU A 25 2.44 -13.02 4.40
C LEU A 25 0.92 -13.18 4.52
N PHE A 26 0.18 -12.77 3.50
CA PHE A 26 -1.28 -12.84 3.49
C PHE A 26 -1.83 -14.20 3.04
N GLY A 27 -0.98 -15.10 2.50
CA GLY A 27 -1.43 -16.35 1.87
C GLY A 27 -2.23 -16.08 0.59
N ALA A 28 -1.93 -14.98 -0.08
CA ALA A 28 -2.66 -14.42 -1.21
C ALA A 28 -1.92 -14.64 -2.52
N LYS A 29 -2.66 -14.57 -3.64
CA LYS A 29 -2.04 -14.42 -4.96
C LYS A 29 -1.89 -12.93 -5.27
N ARG A 30 -0.75 -12.56 -5.88
CA ARG A 30 -0.58 -11.23 -6.47
C ARG A 30 -1.69 -10.97 -7.49
N VAL A 31 -2.37 -9.84 -7.35
CA VAL A 31 -3.32 -9.33 -8.35
C VAL A 31 -2.70 -8.16 -9.14
N GLY A 32 -1.55 -7.66 -8.68
CA GLY A 32 -0.88 -6.45 -9.18
C GLY A 32 -0.41 -6.52 -10.64
N GLY A 33 -0.58 -5.38 -11.32
CA GLY A 33 -0.21 -5.15 -12.72
C GLY A 33 -0.60 -3.74 -13.18
N VAL A 34 -0.05 -3.27 -14.31
CA VAL A 34 -0.37 -1.93 -14.85
C VAL A 34 -1.90 -1.80 -15.04
N GLY A 35 -2.56 -1.01 -14.19
CA GLY A 35 -4.02 -0.78 -14.24
C GLY A 35 -4.82 -1.30 -13.04
N ASP A 36 -4.18 -1.90 -12.02
CA ASP A 36 -4.81 -2.41 -10.79
C ASP A 36 -5.40 -1.35 -9.84
N ASN A 37 -5.25 -0.06 -10.17
CA ASN A 37 -5.62 1.08 -9.34
C ASN A 37 -5.00 1.04 -7.92
N GLY A 38 -3.89 0.33 -7.76
CA GLY A 38 -3.16 0.24 -6.51
C GLY A 38 -3.63 -0.86 -5.55
N LYS A 39 -4.29 -1.90 -6.08
CA LYS A 39 -4.74 -3.08 -5.31
C LYS A 39 -3.81 -4.25 -5.58
N ASP A 40 -2.59 -4.19 -5.06
CA ASP A 40 -1.53 -5.14 -5.41
C ASP A 40 -1.82 -6.54 -4.84
N ILE A 41 -2.29 -6.60 -3.58
CA ILE A 41 -2.53 -7.85 -2.85
C ILE A 41 -3.97 -7.89 -2.32
N GLN A 42 -4.67 -9.00 -2.56
CA GLN A 42 -5.95 -9.32 -1.94
C GLN A 42 -5.72 -10.12 -0.65
N THR A 43 -5.97 -9.52 0.52
CA THR A 43 -5.50 -10.10 1.79
C THR A 43 -6.32 -11.30 2.28
N GLY A 44 -7.55 -11.48 1.77
CA GLY A 44 -8.54 -12.42 2.29
C GLY A 44 -9.15 -12.02 3.65
N ILE A 45 -8.84 -10.81 4.15
CA ILE A 45 -9.37 -10.27 5.41
C ILE A 45 -10.57 -9.36 5.08
N GLU A 46 -11.72 -9.61 5.71
CA GLU A 46 -12.99 -8.93 5.41
C GLU A 46 -12.90 -7.40 5.51
N ASP A 47 -12.25 -6.88 6.56
CA ASP A 47 -12.14 -5.45 6.83
C ASP A 47 -10.95 -4.76 6.13
N ILE A 48 -10.04 -5.54 5.52
CA ILE A 48 -8.87 -5.04 4.78
C ILE A 48 -8.76 -5.81 3.45
N PRO A 49 -9.74 -5.74 2.55
CA PRO A 49 -9.81 -6.68 1.42
C PRO A 49 -8.62 -6.57 0.45
N HIS A 50 -7.98 -5.38 0.38
CA HIS A 50 -6.83 -5.12 -0.47
C HIS A 50 -5.82 -4.21 0.23
N VAL A 51 -4.54 -4.37 -0.14
CA VAL A 51 -3.45 -3.47 0.24
C VAL A 51 -2.63 -3.06 -0.98
N GLN A 52 -2.15 -1.82 -0.99
CA GLN A 52 -1.09 -1.34 -1.86
C GLN A 52 0.25 -1.62 -1.21
N ILE A 53 1.22 -2.08 -1.98
CA ILE A 53 2.61 -2.27 -1.57
C ILE A 53 3.47 -1.21 -2.25
N LYS A 54 4.42 -0.62 -1.52
CA LYS A 54 5.46 0.25 -2.07
C LYS A 54 6.82 -0.10 -1.46
N SER A 55 7.85 -0.10 -2.29
CA SER A 55 9.22 -0.35 -1.84
C SER A 55 9.85 0.82 -1.08
N SER A 56 9.30 2.04 -1.20
CA SER A 56 9.84 3.22 -0.51
C SER A 56 8.79 4.27 -0.14
N TRP A 57 9.15 5.12 0.82
CA TRP A 57 8.32 6.24 1.28
C TRP A 57 8.01 7.27 0.18
N ASP A 58 8.96 7.52 -0.73
CA ASP A 58 8.74 8.48 -1.82
C ASP A 58 7.60 8.05 -2.75
N TYR A 59 7.51 6.75 -3.04
CA TYR A 59 6.40 6.21 -3.83
C TYR A 59 5.10 6.14 -3.03
N ALA A 60 5.18 5.82 -1.73
CA ALA A 60 4.04 5.90 -0.81
C ALA A 60 3.42 7.30 -0.78
N ARG A 61 4.23 8.36 -0.71
CA ARG A 61 3.75 9.75 -0.71
C ARG A 61 3.02 10.11 -2.00
N LYS A 62 3.56 9.71 -3.16
CA LYS A 62 2.90 9.92 -4.47
C LYS A 62 1.56 9.19 -4.51
N PHE A 63 1.53 7.96 -4.03
CA PHE A 63 0.30 7.17 -3.93
C PHE A 63 -0.76 7.85 -3.05
N LEU A 64 -0.40 8.29 -1.83
CA LEU A 64 -1.32 8.97 -0.91
C LEU A 64 -1.87 10.29 -1.50
N THR A 65 -1.05 11.01 -2.26
CA THR A 65 -1.47 12.22 -2.98
C THR A 65 -2.56 11.88 -4.01
N GLU A 66 -2.36 10.80 -4.78
CA GLU A 66 -3.34 10.31 -5.73
C GLU A 66 -4.61 9.77 -5.04
N SER A 67 -4.49 9.11 -3.90
CA SER A 67 -5.63 8.68 -3.07
C SER A 67 -6.50 9.86 -2.65
N MET A 68 -5.89 10.98 -2.23
CA MET A 68 -6.63 12.20 -1.91
C MET A 68 -7.33 12.77 -3.14
N ARG A 69 -6.64 12.82 -4.30
CA ARG A 69 -7.21 13.32 -5.56
C ARG A 69 -8.41 12.48 -6.02
N ARG A 70 -8.31 11.15 -5.90
CA ARG A 70 -9.36 10.18 -6.27
C ARG A 70 -10.44 10.04 -5.20
N ARG A 71 -10.23 10.59 -4.00
CA ARG A 71 -11.07 10.38 -2.82
C ARG A 71 -11.28 8.90 -2.50
N GLU A 72 -10.25 8.08 -2.74
CA GLU A 72 -10.24 6.65 -2.46
C GLU A 72 -8.99 6.33 -1.66
N PHE A 73 -9.17 5.82 -0.45
CA PHE A 73 -8.07 5.35 0.39
C PHE A 73 -7.97 3.83 0.28
N ILE A 74 -6.79 3.34 -0.10
CA ILE A 74 -6.44 1.92 -0.05
C ILE A 74 -5.35 1.79 1.02
N PRO A 75 -5.49 0.84 1.95
CA PRO A 75 -4.45 0.57 2.93
C PRO A 75 -3.09 0.31 2.28
N LEU A 76 -2.01 0.75 2.93
CA LEU A 76 -0.68 0.81 2.32
C LEU A 76 0.36 0.07 3.18
N CYS A 77 1.23 -0.71 2.55
CA CYS A 77 2.40 -1.30 3.19
C CYS A 77 3.68 -0.78 2.52
N VAL A 78 4.67 -0.36 3.31
CA VAL A 78 5.92 0.21 2.80
C VAL A 78 7.13 -0.48 3.41
N GLY A 79 8.04 -0.94 2.56
CA GLY A 79 9.25 -1.67 2.97
C GLY A 79 8.94 -3.11 3.40
N GLU A 80 9.90 -3.72 4.10
CA GLU A 80 9.83 -5.12 4.50
C GLU A 80 8.63 -5.43 5.42
N PRO A 81 7.98 -6.60 5.25
CA PRO A 81 6.88 -7.02 6.10
C PRO A 81 7.37 -7.36 7.52
N GLY A 82 6.55 -7.02 8.52
CA GLY A 82 6.65 -7.58 9.87
C GLY A 82 5.94 -8.93 9.96
N SER A 83 5.60 -9.35 11.19
CA SER A 83 4.68 -10.47 11.36
C SER A 83 3.28 -10.13 10.85
N ARG A 84 2.49 -11.15 10.49
CA ARG A 84 1.15 -10.95 9.93
C ARG A 84 0.26 -10.16 10.89
N ASP A 85 0.31 -10.48 12.18
CA ASP A 85 -0.50 -9.83 13.20
C ASP A 85 -0.11 -8.36 13.38
N GLU A 86 1.20 -8.05 13.50
CA GLU A 86 1.69 -6.67 13.58
C GLU A 86 1.26 -5.83 12.37
N VAL A 87 1.38 -6.40 11.16
CA VAL A 87 1.01 -5.72 9.91
C VAL A 87 -0.49 -5.44 9.90
N VAL A 88 -1.32 -6.44 10.22
CA VAL A 88 -2.78 -6.31 10.23
C VAL A 88 -3.24 -5.30 11.29
N GLU A 89 -2.71 -5.37 12.51
CA GLU A 89 -3.03 -4.42 13.58
C GLU A 89 -2.68 -2.99 13.18
N SER A 90 -1.48 -2.77 12.63
CA SER A 90 -1.06 -1.45 12.15
C SER A 90 -1.97 -0.92 11.04
N ILE A 91 -2.38 -1.79 10.11
CA ILE A 91 -3.30 -1.39 9.04
C ILE A 91 -4.68 -1.01 9.61
N ARG A 92 -5.20 -1.75 10.58
CA ARG A 92 -6.47 -1.41 11.24
C ARG A 92 -6.37 -0.05 11.91
N GLU A 93 -5.33 0.16 12.68
CA GLU A 93 -5.13 1.37 13.46
C GLU A 93 -4.87 2.60 12.58
N PHE A 94 -3.90 2.53 11.67
CA PHE A 94 -3.40 3.69 10.93
C PHE A 94 -3.86 3.73 9.46
N GLY A 95 -4.28 2.60 8.92
CA GLY A 95 -4.47 2.43 7.48
C GLY A 95 -3.19 2.08 6.74
N ALA A 96 -2.09 1.80 7.45
CA ALA A 96 -0.83 1.41 6.83
C ALA A 96 0.07 0.59 7.74
N TRP A 97 1.02 -0.11 7.12
CA TRP A 97 2.21 -0.66 7.72
C TRP A 97 3.45 0.00 7.12
N LEU A 98 4.39 0.40 7.98
CA LEU A 98 5.71 0.89 7.59
C LEU A 98 6.75 -0.04 8.23
N ALA A 99 7.77 -0.44 7.47
CA ALA A 99 8.91 -1.19 7.98
C ALA A 99 9.59 -0.45 9.15
N LYS A 100 10.17 -1.21 10.08
CA LYS A 100 10.68 -0.68 11.36
C LYS A 100 11.91 0.23 11.21
N ASP A 101 12.61 0.13 10.09
CA ASP A 101 13.79 0.92 9.72
C ASP A 101 13.44 2.27 9.06
N ILE A 102 12.17 2.52 8.75
CA ILE A 102 11.72 3.79 8.17
C ILE A 102 11.88 4.92 9.22
N PRO A 103 12.63 6.00 8.92
CA PRO A 103 12.76 7.13 9.82
C PRO A 103 11.43 7.83 10.12
N ASN A 104 11.25 8.28 11.38
CA ASN A 104 10.03 8.95 11.86
C ASN A 104 8.75 8.14 11.61
N ARG A 105 8.85 6.80 11.64
CA ARG A 105 7.77 5.85 11.34
C ARG A 105 6.44 6.21 11.98
N ASP A 106 6.44 6.50 13.28
CA ASP A 106 5.20 6.70 14.04
C ASP A 106 4.49 8.00 13.65
N ASP A 107 5.25 9.07 13.43
CA ASP A 107 4.71 10.34 12.89
C ASP A 107 4.13 10.14 11.48
N LEU A 108 4.79 9.34 10.64
CA LEU A 108 4.30 9.03 9.31
C LEU A 108 3.00 8.21 9.34
N LEU A 109 2.92 7.19 10.21
CA LEU A 109 1.70 6.40 10.42
C LEU A 109 0.53 7.28 10.89
N GLU A 110 0.79 8.20 11.83
CA GLU A 110 -0.22 9.13 12.31
C GLU A 110 -0.72 10.06 11.18
N ASN A 111 0.19 10.58 10.36
CA ASN A 111 -0.19 11.39 9.20
C ASN A 111 -1.03 10.59 8.18
N ILE A 112 -0.71 9.31 7.94
CA ILE A 112 -1.52 8.44 7.06
C ILE A 112 -2.93 8.24 7.64
N ARG A 113 -3.04 8.04 8.96
CA ARG A 113 -4.33 7.92 9.65
C ARG A 113 -5.20 9.16 9.45
N GLN A 114 -4.59 10.34 9.48
CA GLN A 114 -5.28 11.60 9.21
C GLN A 114 -5.74 11.69 7.76
N VAL A 115 -4.90 11.32 6.79
CA VAL A 115 -5.28 11.25 5.36
C VAL A 115 -6.46 10.32 5.13
N ARG A 116 -6.44 9.11 5.71
CA ARG A 116 -7.56 8.16 5.67
C ARG A 116 -8.85 8.80 6.18
N THR A 117 -8.77 9.44 7.34
CA THR A 117 -9.92 10.10 7.99
C THR A 117 -10.49 11.23 7.13
N LEU A 118 -9.63 12.07 6.53
CA LEU A 118 -10.05 13.16 5.64
C LEU A 118 -10.80 12.62 4.42
N ILE A 119 -10.25 11.60 3.74
CA ILE A 119 -10.88 10.98 2.57
C ILE A 119 -12.26 10.39 2.92
N GLN A 120 -12.37 9.69 4.04
CA GLN A 120 -13.62 9.08 4.50
C GLN A 120 -14.70 10.12 4.85
N ARG A 121 -14.32 11.23 5.47
CA ARG A 121 -15.25 12.35 5.76
C ARG A 121 -15.79 12.97 4.47
N THR A 122 -14.91 13.29 3.52
CA THR A 122 -15.33 13.89 2.25
C THR A 122 -16.27 12.98 1.45
N ARG A 123 -16.08 11.65 1.47
CA ARG A 123 -17.03 10.72 0.83
C ARG A 123 -18.41 10.77 1.48
N SER A 124 -18.46 10.83 2.81
CA SER A 124 -19.72 10.82 3.58
C SER A 124 -20.56 12.08 3.33
N GLU A 125 -19.92 13.22 3.05
CA GLU A 125 -20.59 14.48 2.72
C GLU A 125 -21.17 14.48 1.30
N VAL A 126 -20.48 13.88 0.34
CA VAL A 126 -20.96 13.77 -1.06
C VAL A 126 -22.18 12.86 -1.17
N THR A 127 -22.28 11.81 -0.35
CA THR A 127 -23.44 10.89 -0.39
C THR A 127 -24.69 11.44 0.32
N ARG A 128 -24.59 12.57 1.03
CA ARG A 128 -25.71 13.21 1.74
C ARG A 128 -26.35 14.38 0.98
N ASN A 129 -25.80 14.77 -0.17
CA ASN A 129 -26.38 15.75 -1.10
C ASN A 129 -26.95 15.05 -2.33
#